data_AF-A0A0Q8QSG8-F1
#
_entry.id   AF-A0A0Q8QSG8-F1
#
_cell.length_a   1.000
_cell.length_b   1.000
_cell.length_c   1.000
_cell.angle_alpha   90.00
_cell.angle_beta   90.00
_cell.angle_gamma   90.00
#
_symmetry.space_group_name_H-M   'P 1'
#
loop_
_entity.id
_entity.type
_entity.pdbx_description
1 polymer ?
#
loop_
_entity_poly.entity_id
_entity_poly.type
_entity_poly.pdbx_seq_one_letter_code
_entity_poly.pdbx_strand_id
1 'polypeptide(L)'
;MLQNMGKAREKRVNPLIVRAIEAKRRLKLRYYGGDRIVEPCVYGLDKLGDALLICYQVSGTGNAERDKGWQQFRLYEVVSVSELDEWFVHERGGYDHLLSNIVTIYAQI
;
A
#
# COMPACT_ATOMS: atom_id res chain seq x y z
N MET A 1 22.70 -5.92 -17.68
CA MET A 1 21.83 -4.99 -18.43
C MET A 1 21.03 -4.17 -17.44
N LEU A 2 21.41 -2.90 -17.24
CA LEU A 2 20.68 -1.96 -16.40
C LEU A 2 19.57 -1.34 -17.26
N GLN A 3 18.32 -1.77 -17.04
CA GLN A 3 17.15 -1.02 -17.50
C GLN A 3 16.29 -0.67 -16.29
N ASN A 4 16.74 0.31 -15.50
CA ASN A 4 15.81 1.12 -14.71
C ASN A 4 15.49 2.36 -15.54
N MET A 5 14.74 2.16 -16.62
CA MET A 5 13.97 3.23 -17.24
C MET A 5 12.95 3.68 -16.19
N GLY A 6 13.05 4.93 -15.75
CA GLY A 6 12.18 5.49 -14.72
C GLY A 6 10.71 5.20 -15.05
N LYS A 7 10.07 4.33 -14.26
CA LYS A 7 8.63 4.12 -14.34
C LYS A 7 7.98 5.50 -14.22
N ALA A 8 7.12 5.85 -15.19
CA ALA A 8 6.35 7.07 -15.12
C ALA A 8 5.60 7.11 -13.78
N ARG A 9 5.83 8.16 -12.99
CA ARG A 9 5.14 8.34 -11.71
C ARG A 9 3.65 8.40 -11.99
N GLU A 10 2.88 7.49 -11.41
CA GLU A 10 1.44 7.45 -11.60
C GLU A 10 0.84 8.70 -10.95
N LYS A 11 0.50 9.70 -11.78
CA LYS A 11 -0.04 10.99 -11.32
C LYS A 11 -1.55 10.96 -11.07
N ARG A 12 -2.22 9.85 -11.39
CA ARG A 12 -3.68 9.71 -11.26
C ARG A 12 -3.99 8.85 -10.06
N VAL A 13 -5.10 9.18 -9.37
CA VAL A 13 -5.62 8.37 -8.27
C VAL A 13 -5.90 6.96 -8.77
N ASN A 14 -5.45 5.95 -8.03
CA ASN A 14 -5.78 4.55 -8.31
C ASN A 14 -7.14 4.19 -7.67
N PRO A 15 -8.22 4.04 -8.46
CA PRO A 15 -9.55 3.82 -7.91
C PRO A 15 -9.71 2.42 -7.29
N LEU A 16 -8.86 1.45 -7.63
CA LEU A 16 -8.88 0.12 -7.00
C LEU A 16 -8.46 0.22 -5.53
N ILE A 17 -7.43 1.00 -5.22
CA ILE A 17 -6.95 1.17 -3.85
C ILE A 17 -7.97 1.94 -3.00
N VAL A 18 -8.57 2.99 -3.57
CA VAL A 18 -9.66 3.75 -2.92
C VAL A 18 -10.81 2.81 -2.53
N ARG A 19 -11.34 2.05 -3.50
CA ARG A 19 -12.43 1.11 -3.23
C ARG A 19 -12.04 0.03 -2.21
N ALA A 20 -10.81 -0.47 -2.27
CA ALA A 20 -10.36 -1.49 -1.33
C ALA A 20 -10.28 -0.97 0.12
N ILE A 21 -9.89 0.30 0.32
CA ILE A 21 -9.93 0.94 1.63
C ILE A 21 -11.38 1.11 2.11
N GLU A 22 -12.24 1.69 1.28
CA GLU A 22 -13.65 1.94 1.61
C GLU A 22 -14.41 0.65 1.93
N ALA A 23 -14.17 -0.43 1.17
CA ALA A 23 -14.81 -1.72 1.35
C ALA A 23 -14.08 -2.64 2.35
N LYS A 24 -12.98 -2.17 2.96
CA LYS A 24 -12.12 -2.95 3.87
C LYS A 24 -11.68 -4.30 3.27
N ARG A 25 -11.24 -4.26 2.01
CA ARG A 25 -10.76 -5.39 1.21
C ARG A 25 -9.25 -5.48 1.24
N ARG A 26 -8.72 -6.69 1.39
CA ARG A 26 -7.27 -6.91 1.33
C ARG A 26 -6.75 -6.75 -0.08
N LEU A 27 -5.51 -6.27 -0.17
CA LEU A 27 -4.78 -6.16 -1.42
C LEU A 27 -3.63 -7.16 -1.44
N LYS A 28 -3.39 -7.74 -2.62
CA LYS A 28 -2.13 -8.37 -2.98
C LYS A 28 -1.26 -7.37 -3.73
N LEU A 29 -0.07 -7.10 -3.20
CA LEU A 29 0.96 -6.28 -3.85
C LEU A 29 2.10 -7.17 -4.31
N ARG A 30 2.56 -6.99 -5.56
CA ARG A 30 3.90 -7.44 -5.96
C ARG A 30 4.86 -6.29 -5.72
N TYR A 31 5.62 -6.34 -4.64
CA TYR A 31 6.60 -5.33 -4.27
C TYR A 31 8.00 -5.96 -4.27
N TYR A 32 8.93 -5.38 -5.03
CA TYR A 32 10.32 -5.84 -5.21
C TYR A 32 10.59 -7.33 -4.88
N GLY A 33 10.47 -8.20 -5.89
CA GLY A 33 10.83 -9.62 -5.77
C GLY A 33 9.88 -10.49 -4.93
N GLY A 34 8.87 -9.91 -4.26
CA GLY A 34 7.96 -10.67 -3.40
C GLY A 34 6.51 -10.23 -3.46
N ASP A 35 5.62 -11.17 -3.11
CA ASP A 35 4.21 -10.90 -2.87
C ASP A 35 4.00 -10.42 -1.43
N ARG A 36 3.01 -9.54 -1.23
CA ARG A 36 2.53 -9.01 0.04
C ARG A 36 1.01 -9.07 0.06
N ILE A 37 0.43 -9.56 1.15
CA ILE A 37 -1.00 -9.41 1.43
C ILE A 37 -1.13 -8.37 2.53
N VAL A 38 -1.91 -7.33 2.26
CA VAL A 38 -2.01 -6.16 3.12
C VAL A 38 -3.47 -5.75 3.35
N GLU A 39 -3.71 -5.18 4.52
CA GLU A 39 -4.92 -4.46 4.89
C GLU A 39 -4.65 -2.97 4.62
N PRO A 40 -5.15 -2.38 3.51
CA PRO A 40 -4.87 -0.99 3.18
C PRO A 40 -5.60 -0.04 4.15
N CYS A 41 -4.91 0.99 4.64
CA CYS A 41 -5.46 1.92 5.63
C CYS A 41 -5.52 3.36 5.13
N VAL A 42 -4.44 3.86 4.51
CA VAL A 42 -4.40 5.23 3.98
C VAL A 42 -3.71 5.23 2.62
N TYR A 43 -4.33 5.90 1.65
CA TYR A 43 -3.78 6.13 0.33
C TYR A 43 -3.77 7.62 0.02
N GLY A 44 -2.63 8.13 -0.43
CA GLY A 44 -2.45 9.56 -0.62
C GLY A 44 -1.17 9.92 -1.36
N LEU A 45 -0.81 11.21 -1.32
CA LEU A 45 0.43 11.74 -1.86
C LEU A 45 1.34 12.28 -0.75
N ASP A 46 2.64 12.15 -0.95
CA ASP A 46 3.65 12.90 -0.21
C ASP A 46 3.87 14.31 -0.78
N LYS A 47 4.77 15.08 -0.14
CA LYS A 47 5.15 16.45 -0.53
C LYS A 47 5.73 16.55 -1.94
N LEU A 48 6.25 15.46 -2.49
CA LEU A 48 6.82 15.39 -3.84
C LEU A 48 5.77 14.97 -4.88
N GLY A 49 4.53 14.72 -4.44
CA GLY A 49 3.45 14.21 -5.26
C GLY A 49 3.56 12.72 -5.56
N ASP A 50 4.39 11.98 -4.81
CA ASP A 50 4.51 10.53 -4.96
C ASP A 50 3.42 9.81 -4.18
N ALA A 51 2.80 8.84 -4.84
CA ALA A 51 1.73 8.04 -4.27
C ALA A 51 2.25 7.09 -3.18
N LEU A 52 1.66 7.20 -1.98
CA LEU A 52 1.96 6.39 -0.80
C LEU A 52 0.75 5.54 -0.39
N LEU A 53 1.01 4.30 -0.01
CA LEU A 53 0.03 3.41 0.63
C LEU A 53 0.55 3.01 2.01
N ILE A 54 -0.16 3.42 3.06
CA ILE A 54 0.01 2.90 4.42
C ILE A 54 -0.94 1.73 4.59
N CYS A 55 -0.40 0.61 5.04
CA CYS A 55 -1.15 -0.63 5.19
C CYS A 55 -0.54 -1.51 6.27
N TYR A 56 -1.34 -2.43 6.78
CA TYR A 56 -0.85 -3.49 7.67
C TYR A 56 -0.60 -4.76 6.85
N GLN A 57 0.66 -5.19 6.77
CA GLN A 57 1.03 -6.44 6.13
C GLN A 57 0.64 -7.61 7.03
N VAL A 58 -0.12 -8.55 6.48
CA VAL A 58 -0.58 -9.76 7.20
C VAL A 58 0.15 -11.02 6.74
N SER A 59 0.67 -11.03 5.52
CA SER A 59 1.53 -12.10 5.00
C SER A 59 2.31 -11.63 3.76
N GLY A 60 3.28 -12.43 3.29
CA GLY A 60 4.15 -12.05 2.18
C GLY A 60 5.60 -12.46 2.42
N THR A 61 6.45 -12.38 1.40
CA THR A 61 7.62 -13.27 1.28
C THR A 61 8.58 -13.29 2.47
N GLY A 62 8.70 -14.48 3.07
CA GLY A 62 9.68 -14.82 4.11
C GLY A 62 9.20 -15.80 5.18
N ASN A 63 7.88 -16.00 5.34
CA ASN A 63 7.24 -16.96 6.27
C ASN A 63 7.78 -16.92 7.71
N ALA A 64 7.92 -15.71 8.27
CA ALA A 64 8.01 -15.52 9.72
C ALA A 64 6.97 -14.48 10.18
N GLU A 65 6.51 -14.57 11.43
CA GLU A 65 5.71 -13.53 12.10
C GLU A 65 6.36 -12.12 12.02
N ARG A 66 7.67 -12.07 11.77
CA ARG A 66 8.48 -10.86 11.57
C ARG A 66 8.06 -10.03 10.34
N ASP A 67 7.37 -10.65 9.39
CA ASP A 67 6.91 -9.99 8.17
C ASP A 67 5.52 -9.35 8.34
N LYS A 68 4.92 -9.39 9.53
CA LYS A 68 3.66 -8.71 9.83
C LYS A 68 3.91 -7.34 10.45
N GLY A 69 3.09 -6.36 10.10
CA GLY A 69 3.17 -5.03 10.70
C GLY A 69 2.83 -3.89 9.75
N TRP A 70 2.93 -2.68 10.27
CA TRP A 70 2.75 -1.46 9.51
C TRP A 70 3.82 -1.30 8.44
N GLN A 71 3.38 -1.01 7.22
CA GLN A 71 4.23 -0.75 6.07
C GLN A 71 3.77 0.52 5.37
N GLN A 72 4.74 1.25 4.80
CA GLN A 72 4.50 2.38 3.91
C GLN A 72 5.15 2.07 2.56
N PHE A 73 4.34 1.89 1.52
CA PHE A 73 4.81 1.59 0.17
C PHE A 73 4.74 2.83 -0.71
N ARG A 74 5.80 3.06 -1.50
CA ARG A 74 5.77 3.98 -2.63
C ARG A 74 5.21 3.24 -3.84
N LEU A 75 4.09 3.68 -4.40
CA LEU A 75 3.41 2.89 -5.44
C LEU A 75 4.20 2.75 -6.74
N TYR A 76 5.15 3.65 -7.03
CA TYR A 76 6.02 3.48 -8.20
C TYR A 76 6.96 2.26 -8.07
N GLU A 77 7.20 1.76 -6.86
CA GLU A 77 8.00 0.57 -6.54
C GLU A 77 7.17 -0.71 -6.59
N VAL A 78 5.84 -0.57 -6.46
CA VAL A 78 4.90 -1.67 -6.62
C VAL A 78 4.83 -2.05 -8.10
N VAL A 79 4.98 -3.34 -8.39
CA VAL A 79 4.92 -3.91 -9.74
C VAL A 79 3.48 -4.16 -10.14
N SER A 80 2.64 -4.64 -9.22
CA SER A 80 1.21 -4.83 -9.45
C SER A 80 0.41 -4.75 -8.15
N VAL A 81 -0.85 -4.36 -8.27
CA VAL A 81 -1.85 -4.34 -7.21
C VAL A 81 -3.05 -5.17 -7.67
N SER A 82 -3.55 -6.04 -6.80
CA SER A 82 -4.78 -6.80 -7.06
C SER A 82 -5.62 -6.83 -5.79
N GLU A 83 -6.92 -6.66 -5.95
CA GLU A 83 -7.87 -6.85 -4.87
C GLU A 83 -8.07 -8.35 -4.63
N LEU A 84 -8.18 -8.76 -3.37
CA LEU A 84 -8.46 -10.13 -2.96
C LEU A 84 -9.91 -10.27 -2.51
N ASP A 85 -10.45 -11.50 -2.61
CA ASP A 85 -11.76 -11.83 -2.04
C ASP A 85 -11.74 -12.05 -0.53
N GLU A 86 -11.08 -11.14 0.18
CA GLU A 86 -10.83 -11.20 1.62
C GLU A 86 -11.09 -9.83 2.24
N TRP A 87 -11.82 -9.83 3.36
CA TRP A 87 -12.10 -8.64 4.14
C TRP A 87 -11.28 -8.61 5.42
N PHE A 88 -11.09 -7.43 5.97
CA PHE A 88 -10.61 -7.24 7.32
C PHE A 88 -11.61 -6.37 8.08
N VAL A 89 -11.82 -6.69 9.36
CA VAL A 89 -12.91 -6.11 10.16
C VAL A 89 -12.42 -5.07 11.16
N HIS A 90 -11.11 -4.99 11.40
CA HIS A 90 -10.54 -4.23 12.51
C HIS A 90 -9.66 -3.10 11.98
N GLU A 91 -9.88 -1.90 12.50
CA GLU A 91 -8.94 -0.80 12.37
C GLU A 91 -7.84 -1.02 13.38
N ARG A 92 -6.61 -1.19 12.90
CA ARG A 92 -5.44 -1.30 13.75
C ARG A 92 -4.96 0.12 14.05
N GLY A 93 -4.73 0.46 15.31
CA GLY A 93 -4.08 1.73 15.67
C GLY A 93 -2.55 1.70 15.48
N GLY A 94 -1.88 2.82 15.74
CA GLY A 94 -0.42 2.89 15.87
C GLY A 94 0.36 3.22 14.59
N TYR A 95 -0.31 3.71 13.54
CA TYR A 95 0.34 4.16 12.30
C TYR A 95 0.47 5.69 12.20
N ASP A 96 0.15 6.44 13.25
CA ASP A 96 0.11 7.92 13.24
C ASP A 96 1.44 8.55 12.80
N HIS A 97 2.56 7.95 13.19
CA HIS A 97 3.89 8.40 12.81
C HIS A 97 4.15 8.33 11.29
N LEU A 98 3.48 7.41 10.58
CA LEU A 98 3.58 7.26 9.12
C LEU A 98 2.76 8.32 8.37
N LEU A 99 1.71 8.86 9.00
CA LEU A 99 0.85 9.89 8.40
C LEU A 99 1.60 11.20 8.15
N SER A 100 2.67 11.47 8.89
CA SER A 100 3.50 12.68 8.72
C SER A 100 4.08 12.84 7.31
N ASN A 101 4.17 11.74 6.54
CA ASN A 101 4.66 11.73 5.17
C ASN A 101 3.58 12.00 4.12
N ILE A 102 2.29 11.97 4.49
CA ILE A 102 1.17 12.19 3.57
C ILE A 102 0.65 13.61 3.74
N VAL A 103 0.52 14.35 2.64
CA VAL A 103 -0.02 15.71 2.63
C VAL A 103 -1.37 15.84 1.93
N THR A 104 -1.72 14.86 1.09
CA THR A 104 -3.04 14.74 0.47
C THR A 104 -3.53 13.33 0.67
N ILE A 105 -4.70 13.17 1.29
CA ILE A 105 -5.35 11.87 1.49
C ILE A 105 -6.44 11.70 0.44
N TYR A 106 -6.39 10.60 -0.31
CA TYR A 106 -7.43 10.20 -1.27
C TYR A 106 -8.45 9.26 -0.64
N ALA A 107 -7.98 8.35 0.21
CA ALA A 107 -8.83 7.44 0.97
C ALA A 107 -8.14 7.10 2.29
N GLN A 108 -8.95 6.97 3.34
CA GLN A 108 -8.55 6.52 4.66
C GLN A 108 -9.70 5.73 5.28
N ILE A 109 -9.36 4.71 6.07
CA ILE A 109 -10.32 3.96 6.88
C ILE A 109 -10.89 4.79 8.03
#